data_AF-A0A938NJN3-F1
#
_entry.id   AF-A0A938NJN3-F1
#
_cell.length_a   1.000
_cell.length_b   1.000
_cell.length_c   1.000
_cell.angle_alpha   90.00
_cell.angle_beta   90.00
_cell.angle_gamma   90.00
#
_symmetry.space_group_name_H-M   'P 1'
#
loop_
_entity.id
_entity.type
_entity.pdbx_description
1 polymer ?
#
loop_
_entity_poly.entity_id
_entity_poly.type
_entity_poly.pdbx_seq_one_letter_code
_entity_poly.pdbx_strand_id
1 'polypeptide(L)' 'MAAQGISLDRIMIPRWTIQRGPKGEPCPCCGEATVLVKADDRHMTFCACYIVSDRWIPRKRSSREAA' A
#
# COMPACT_ATOMS: atom_id res chain seq x y z
N MET A 1 -3.10 28.75 -6.54
CA MET A 1 -2.26 27.59 -6.92
C MET A 1 -3.06 26.33 -6.61
N ALA A 2 -3.72 25.75 -7.62
CA ALA A 2 -4.48 24.52 -7.43
C ALA A 2 -3.50 23.35 -7.32
N ALA A 3 -3.57 22.59 -6.23
CA ALA A 3 -2.83 21.34 -6.08
C ALA A 3 -3.27 20.40 -7.20
N GLN A 4 -2.38 20.13 -8.16
CA GLN A 4 -2.65 19.18 -9.22
C GLN A 4 -2.84 17.81 -8.57
N GLY A 5 -4.11 17.38 -8.48
CA GLY A 5 -4.49 16.10 -7.90
C GLY A 5 -3.76 14.98 -8.64
N ILE A 6 -3.11 14.09 -7.88
CA ILE A 6 -2.40 12.93 -8.43
C ILE A 6 -3.43 12.12 -9.22
N SER A 7 -3.29 12.10 -10.54
CA SER A 7 -4.15 11.31 -11.42
C SER A 7 -3.90 9.84 -11.13
N LEU A 8 -4.87 9.20 -10.46
CA LEU A 8 -4.80 7.79 -10.07
C LEU A 8 -4.91 6.83 -11.27
N ASP A 9 -5.25 7.36 -12.45
CA ASP A 9 -5.49 6.63 -13.70
C ASP A 9 -4.25 5.88 -14.22
N ARG A 10 -3.06 6.22 -13.71
CA ARG A 10 -1.77 5.63 -14.13
C ARG A 10 -1.03 4.87 -13.04
N ILE A 11 -1.65 4.60 -11.89
CA ILE A 11 -0.98 3.83 -10.83
C ILE A 11 -0.97 2.35 -11.24
N MET A 12 0.14 1.92 -11.85
CA MET A 12 0.39 0.52 -12.16
C MET A 12 1.06 -0.16 -10.97
N ILE A 13 0.34 -1.04 -10.28
CA ILE A 13 0.89 -1.90 -9.22
C ILE A 13 1.39 -3.20 -9.89
N PRO A 14 2.71 -3.47 -9.92
CA PRO A 14 3.21 -4.70 -10.51
C PRO A 14 2.64 -5.93 -9.81
N ARG A 15 2.22 -6.95 -10.57
CA ARG A 15 1.53 -8.12 -9.96
C ARG A 15 2.37 -8.83 -8.89
N TRP A 16 3.70 -8.80 -9.01
CA TRP A 16 4.62 -9.41 -8.05
C TRP A 16 4.74 -8.64 -6.74
N THR A 17 4.40 -7.34 -6.69
CA THR A 17 4.38 -6.56 -5.44
C THR A 17 3.13 -6.84 -4.60
N ILE A 18 2.17 -7.59 -5.15
CA ILE A 18 0.93 -7.95 -4.47
C ILE A 18 1.16 -9.25 -3.68
N GLN A 19 1.68 -9.11 -2.46
CA GLN A 19 1.75 -10.23 -1.53
C GLN A 19 0.35 -10.55 -0.99
N ARG A 20 -0.29 -11.59 -1.53
CA ARG A 20 -1.53 -12.15 -0.99
C ARG A 20 -1.23 -12.85 0.34
N GLY A 21 -1.22 -12.08 1.42
CA GLY A 21 -1.07 -12.59 2.79
C GLY A 21 -2.27 -13.43 3.25
N PRO A 22 -2.22 -14.00 4.47
CA PRO A 22 -3.38 -14.68 5.07
C PRO A 22 -4.57 -13.73 5.06
N LYS A 23 -5.77 -14.26 4.75
CA LYS A 23 -7.03 -13.51 4.59
C LYS A 23 -7.07 -12.30 5.53
N GLY A 24 -6.76 -11.12 4.97
CA GLY A 24 -6.87 -9.86 5.70
C GLY A 24 -8.32 -9.64 6.10
N GLU A 25 -8.53 -8.79 7.10
CA GLU A 25 -9.89 -8.39 7.49
C GLU A 25 -10.69 -7.93 6.24
N PRO A 26 -11.98 -8.31 6.16
CA PRO A 26 -12.84 -7.88 5.08
C PRO A 26 -12.96 -6.35 5.07
N CYS A 27 -13.27 -5.79 3.90
CA CYS A 27 -13.41 -4.34 3.77
C CYS A 27 -14.55 -3.85 4.69
N PRO A 28 -14.32 -2.82 5.53
CA PRO A 28 -15.36 -2.32 6.44
C PRO A 28 -16.52 -1.65 5.70
N CYS A 29 -16.34 -1.27 4.43
CA CYS A 29 -17.37 -0.62 3.62
C CYS A 29 -18.23 -1.62 2.84
N CYS A 30 -17.60 -2.56 2.13
CA CYS A 30 -18.31 -3.46 1.22
C CYS A 30 -18.21 -4.95 1.57
N GLY A 31 -17.50 -5.34 2.64
CA GLY A 31 -17.36 -6.73 3.09
C GLY A 31 -16.43 -7.61 2.24
N GLU A 32 -16.02 -7.12 1.07
CA GLU A 32 -15.15 -7.83 0.13
C GLU A 32 -13.71 -8.02 0.63
N ALA A 33 -12.98 -8.92 -0.03
CA ALA A 33 -11.60 -9.21 0.31
C ALA A 33 -10.69 -7.97 0.12
N THR A 34 -9.87 -7.70 1.12
CA THR A 34 -8.85 -6.64 1.05
C THR A 34 -7.52 -7.22 0.58
N VAL A 35 -6.75 -6.40 -0.15
CA VAL A 35 -5.42 -6.73 -0.66
C VAL A 35 -4.39 -5.89 0.08
N LEU A 36 -3.36 -6.55 0.61
CA LEU A 36 -2.20 -5.90 1.19
C LEU A 36 -1.07 -5.83 0.15
N VAL A 37 -0.63 -4.62 -0.15
CA VAL A 37 0.56 -4.35 -0.97
C VAL A 37 1.67 -3.89 -0.03
N LYS A 38 2.79 -4.61 -0.07
CA LYS A 38 4.00 -4.25 0.66
C LYS A 38 5.05 -3.76 -0.35
N ALA A 39 5.34 -2.48 -0.30
CA ALA A 39 6.47 -1.84 -0.98
C ALA A 39 7.58 -1.54 0.04
N ASP A 40 8.74 -1.14 -0.46
CA ASP A 40 9.98 -0.94 0.31
C ASP A 40 9.82 0.12 1.43
N ASP A 41 9.14 1.22 1.12
CA ASP A 41 8.87 2.33 2.05
C ASP A 41 7.40 2.48 2.42
N ARG A 42 6.52 1.57 1.99
CA ARG A 42 5.08 1.77 2.12
C ARG A 42 4.29 0.47 2.15
N HIS A 43 3.41 0.33 3.12
CA HIS A 43 2.42 -0.74 3.18
C HIS A 43 1.02 -0.15 2.98
N MET A 44 0.27 -0.73 2.06
CA MET A 44 -1.06 -0.24 1.70
C MET A 44 -2.05 -1.40 1.66
N THR A 45 -3.18 -1.25 2.35
CA THR A 45 -4.31 -2.19 2.32
C THR A 45 -5.46 -1.53 1.61
N PHE A 46 -5.99 -2.14 0.56
CA PHE A 46 -7.14 -1.60 -0.17
C PHE A 46 -8.12 -2.69 -0.61
N CYS A 47 -9.35 -2.26 -0.80
CA CYS A 47 -10.39 -2.98 -1.51
C CYS A 47 -10.67 -2.24 -2.83
N ALA A 48 -11.31 -2.89 -3.81
CA ALA A 48 -11.78 -2.22 -5.01
C ALA A 48 -12.69 -1.01 -4.71
N CYS A 49 -13.38 -1.02 -3.56
CA CYS A 49 -14.29 0.05 -3.16
C CYS A 49 -13.61 1.21 -2.39
N TYR A 50 -12.46 0.99 -1.71
CA TYR A 50 -11.83 1.99 -0.84
C TYR A 50 -10.42 1.59 -0.33
N ILE A 51 -9.58 2.58 0.03
CA ILE A 51 -8.26 2.38 0.65
C ILE A 51 -8.42 2.21 2.17
N VAL A 52 -8.30 0.99 2.67
CA VAL A 52 -8.51 0.66 4.10
C VAL A 52 -7.38 1.19 4.99
N SER A 53 -6.13 1.11 4.54
CA SER A 53 -4.99 1.61 5.30
C SER A 53 -3.84 2.01 4.37
N ASP A 54 -3.17 3.10 4.72
CA ASP A 54 -1.96 3.56 4.06
C ASP A 54 -0.93 3.91 5.12
N ARG A 55 0.14 3.11 5.19
CA ARG A 55 1.21 3.28 6.17
C ARG A 55 2.53 3.47 5.46
N TRP A 56 3.10 4.65 5.64
CA TRP A 56 4.48 4.89 5.25
C TRP A 56 5.42 4.24 6.26
N ILE A 57 6.36 3.44 5.76
CA ILE A 57 7.36 2.73 6.56
C ILE A 57 8.70 3.41 6.29
N PRO A 58 9.19 4.25 7.21
CA PRO A 58 10.51 4.83 7.05
C PRO A 58 11.54 3.71 7.01
N ARG A 59 12.32 3.65 5.92
CA ARG A 59 13.47 2.74 5.84
C ARG A 59 14.35 2.99 7.07
N LYS A 60 14.52 1.97 7.92
CA LYS A 60 15.65 1.97 8.84
C LYS A 60 16.89 1.93 7.96
N ARG A 61 17.58 3.06 7.82
CA ARG A 61 18.93 3.10 7.28
C ARG A 61 19.73 2.14 8.15
N SER A 62 20.04 0.95 7.62
CA SER A 62 20.86 -0.02 8.33
C SER A 62 22.17 0.69 8.64
N SER A 63 22.40 0.98 9.91
CA SER A 63 23.62 1.60 10.44
C SER A 63 24.81 0.62 10.39
N ARG A 64 24.93 -0.16 9.32
CA ARG A 64 26.04 -1.08 9.07
C ARG A 64 27.11 -0.47 8.17
N GLU A 65 27.20 0.86 8.22
CA GLU A 65 28.30 1.69 7.74
C GLU A 65 28.52 2.79 8.80
N ALA A 66 28.81 2.37 10.02
CA ALA A 66 29.64 3.15 10.93
C ALA A 66 30.94 2.36 11.02
N ALA A 67 31.90 2.82 10.22
CA ALA A 67 33.30 2.43 10.27
C ALA A 67 33.89 2.67 11.67
#